data_AF-A0A970NBP8-F1
#
_entry.id   AF-A0A970NBP8-F1
#
_cell.length_a   1.000
_cell.length_b   1.000
_cell.length_c   1.000
_cell.angle_alpha   90.00
_cell.angle_beta   90.00
_cell.angle_gamma   90.00
#
_symmetry.space_group_name_H-M   'P 1'
#
loop_
_entity.id
_entity.type
_entity.pdbx_description
1 polymer ?
#
loop_
_entity_poly.entity_id
_entity_poly.type
_entity_poly.pdbx_seq_one_letter_code
_entity_poly.pdbx_strand_id
1 'polypeptide(L)'
;MLAKGRILLALLLLPLLGGCADLTSTTPGKILPPAYAACPLEGKWSVQEELASEGHPGGDALDTAAELQFSREMVIMGSNVWNQPSYKVKKVNSRDYLQPRYIVLDGYLASINQAVEVVTVSADANYLGEFMKIDEATVVSFVQNKVLRLHKTADRADDPAAAAGLNTVNGNQDNNSGTSGVFLGLRIPADYDYIYKT
;
A
#
# COMPACT_ATOMS: atom_id res chain seq x y z
N MET A 1 -26.21 -29.07 55.87
CA MET A 1 -27.00 -28.53 54.73
C MET A 1 -26.38 -27.28 54.07
N LEU A 2 -25.62 -26.43 54.80
CA LEU A 2 -24.96 -25.24 54.24
C LEU A 2 -23.96 -25.49 53.10
N ALA A 3 -23.20 -26.61 53.12
CA ALA A 3 -22.18 -26.90 52.10
C ALA A 3 -22.78 -27.18 50.70
N LYS A 4 -23.95 -27.81 50.65
CA LYS A 4 -24.62 -28.15 49.38
C LYS A 4 -25.18 -26.91 48.68
N GLY A 5 -25.68 -25.92 49.45
CA GLY A 5 -26.17 -24.64 48.91
C GLY A 5 -25.06 -23.77 48.32
N ARG A 6 -23.86 -23.78 48.92
CA ARG A 6 -22.69 -23.03 48.42
C ARG A 6 -22.16 -23.62 47.10
N ILE A 7 -22.20 -24.94 46.96
CA ILE A 7 -21.83 -25.63 45.70
C ILE A 7 -22.84 -25.32 44.59
N LEU A 8 -24.14 -25.32 44.92
CA LEU A 8 -25.19 -24.98 43.95
C LEU A 8 -25.07 -23.52 43.47
N LEU A 9 -24.76 -22.59 44.38
CA LEU A 9 -24.52 -21.18 44.06
C LEU A 9 -23.29 -20.99 43.17
N ALA A 10 -22.20 -21.72 43.45
CA ALA A 10 -21.00 -21.70 42.63
C ALA A 10 -21.27 -22.24 41.21
N LEU A 11 -22.09 -23.30 41.10
CA LEU A 11 -22.50 -23.89 39.81
C LEU A 11 -23.36 -22.93 38.98
N LEU A 12 -24.19 -22.12 39.64
CA LEU A 12 -25.05 -21.12 38.99
C LEU A 12 -24.26 -19.90 38.47
N LEU A 13 -23.07 -19.64 39.02
CA LEU A 13 -22.22 -18.51 38.62
C LEU A 13 -21.28 -18.83 37.45
N LEU A 14 -21.01 -20.11 37.19
CA LEU A 14 -20.16 -20.57 36.06
C LEU A 14 -20.58 -20.09 34.66
N PRO A 15 -21.87 -19.97 34.28
CA PRO A 15 -22.24 -19.47 32.95
C PRO A 15 -21.98 -17.96 32.76
N LEU A 16 -21.74 -17.20 33.82
CA LEU A 16 -21.37 -15.77 33.74
C LEU A 16 -19.90 -15.56 33.34
N LEU A 17 -19.08 -16.62 33.35
CA LEU A 17 -17.69 -16.59 32.86
C LEU A 17 -17.57 -16.96 31.37
N GLY A 18 -18.68 -17.19 30.68
CA GLY A 18 -18.69 -17.39 29.23
C GLY A 18 -18.47 -16.06 28.49
N GLY A 19 -17.23 -15.78 28.10
CA GLY A 19 -16.90 -14.72 27.15
C GLY A 19 -17.45 -15.01 25.76
N CYS A 20 -17.77 -13.95 25.01
CA CYS A 20 -18.51 -13.96 23.76
C CYS A 20 -18.06 -15.01 22.74
N ALA A 21 -19.08 -15.63 22.12
CA ALA A 21 -18.98 -16.35 20.87
C ALA A 21 -18.21 -15.56 19.82
N ASP A 22 -17.56 -16.28 18.90
CA ASP A 22 -17.10 -15.74 17.61
C ASP A 22 -18.32 -15.16 16.87
N LEU A 23 -18.57 -13.88 17.12
CA LEU A 23 -19.40 -13.06 16.26
C LEU A 23 -18.64 -12.96 14.95
N THR A 24 -19.03 -13.79 13.99
CA THR A 24 -18.79 -13.54 12.57
C THR A 24 -19.39 -12.17 12.27
N SER A 25 -18.56 -11.16 12.46
CA SER A 25 -18.92 -9.76 12.52
C SER A 25 -19.34 -9.27 11.14
N THR A 26 -20.64 -9.32 10.89
CA THR A 26 -21.32 -8.48 9.91
C THR A 26 -21.94 -7.30 10.66
N THR A 27 -21.13 -6.48 11.32
CA THR A 27 -21.59 -5.25 11.96
C THR A 27 -22.05 -4.26 10.87
N PRO A 28 -23.26 -3.68 10.97
CA PRO A 28 -23.64 -2.52 10.17
C PRO A 28 -22.63 -1.39 10.40
N GLY A 29 -21.96 -0.93 9.35
CA GLY A 29 -20.82 0.00 9.47
C GLY A 29 -19.45 -0.61 9.18
N LYS A 30 -19.37 -1.89 8.80
CA LYS A 30 -18.16 -2.45 8.17
C LYS A 30 -17.86 -1.63 6.92
N ILE A 31 -16.83 -0.79 6.99
CA ILE A 31 -16.30 -0.05 5.85
C ILE A 31 -15.70 -1.09 4.91
N LEU A 32 -16.47 -1.50 3.91
CA LEU A 32 -15.95 -2.28 2.81
C LEU A 32 -15.08 -1.32 1.99
N PRO A 33 -13.78 -1.62 1.82
CA PRO A 33 -12.96 -0.82 0.93
C PRO A 33 -13.57 -0.84 -0.47
N PRO A 34 -13.44 0.24 -1.25
CA PRO A 34 -13.88 0.24 -2.64
C PRO A 34 -13.24 -0.95 -3.36
N ALA A 35 -14.06 -1.87 -3.84
CA ALA A 35 -13.59 -2.98 -4.65
C ALA A 35 -13.31 -2.44 -6.06
N TYR A 36 -12.04 -2.20 -6.39
CA TYR A 36 -11.67 -1.83 -7.75
C TYR A 36 -11.85 -3.05 -8.67
N ALA A 37 -12.80 -2.92 -9.62
CA ALA A 37 -13.12 -3.96 -10.58
C ALA A 37 -12.01 -4.23 -11.61
N ALA A 38 -10.98 -3.38 -11.66
CA ALA A 38 -9.77 -3.56 -12.47
C ALA A 38 -8.53 -3.16 -11.67
N CYS A 39 -7.35 -3.69 -12.04
CA CYS A 39 -6.07 -3.20 -11.51
C CYS A 39 -5.90 -1.72 -11.92
N PRO A 40 -5.62 -0.81 -10.97
CA PRO A 40 -5.57 0.62 -11.26
C PRO A 40 -4.38 1.04 -12.15
N LEU A 41 -3.40 0.17 -12.33
CA LEU A 41 -2.22 0.36 -13.18
C LEU A 41 -2.13 -0.69 -14.31
N GLU A 42 -3.21 -1.42 -14.59
CA GLU A 42 -3.23 -2.53 -15.56
C GLU A 42 -2.50 -2.15 -16.86
N GLY A 43 -1.53 -2.97 -17.25
CA GLY A 43 -0.79 -2.79 -18.49
C GLY A 43 0.73 -2.88 -18.37
N LYS A 44 1.39 -2.52 -19.46
CA LYS A 44 2.84 -2.44 -19.61
C LYS A 44 3.27 -0.97 -19.68
N TRP A 45 4.39 -0.67 -19.04
CA TRP A 45 4.89 0.68 -18.85
C TRP A 45 6.38 0.73 -19.11
N SER A 46 6.83 1.70 -19.91
CA SER A 46 8.24 1.97 -20.16
C SER A 46 8.68 3.23 -19.42
N VAL A 47 9.88 3.22 -18.86
CA VAL A 47 10.53 4.43 -18.35
C VAL A 47 10.87 5.34 -19.53
N GLN A 48 10.33 6.56 -19.53
CA GLN A 48 10.71 7.58 -20.52
C GLN A 48 11.83 8.48 -20.02
N GLU A 49 11.79 8.85 -18.74
CA GLU A 49 12.69 9.85 -18.18
C GLU A 49 12.85 9.63 -16.67
N GLU A 50 14.07 9.84 -16.17
CA GLU A 50 14.34 9.97 -14.74
C GLU A 50 14.25 11.45 -14.37
N LEU A 51 13.24 11.81 -13.60
CA LEU A 51 12.93 13.19 -13.22
C LEU A 51 13.77 13.64 -12.01
N ALA A 52 14.13 12.72 -11.12
CA ALA A 52 15.04 12.95 -10.01
C ALA A 52 15.56 11.63 -9.41
N SER A 53 16.72 11.69 -8.75
CA SER A 53 17.27 10.59 -7.94
C SER A 53 17.91 11.14 -6.67
N GLU A 54 17.53 10.59 -5.53
CA GLU A 54 18.20 10.82 -4.24
C GLU A 54 19.37 9.83 -4.13
N GLY A 55 20.61 10.33 -4.11
CA GLY A 55 21.81 9.50 -4.26
C GLY A 55 22.15 8.64 -3.04
N HIS A 56 22.26 7.32 -3.27
CA HIS A 56 23.33 6.44 -2.78
C HIS A 56 23.54 5.31 -3.81
N PRO A 57 24.75 5.14 -4.39
CA PRO A 57 25.00 4.22 -5.51
C PRO A 57 25.24 2.77 -5.03
N GLY A 58 24.27 2.15 -4.36
CA GLY A 58 24.48 0.83 -3.74
C GLY A 58 23.28 -0.10 -3.58
N GLY A 59 22.09 0.25 -4.09
CA GLY A 59 20.95 -0.66 -4.17
C GLY A 59 20.75 -1.19 -5.59
N ASP A 60 20.08 -2.34 -5.73
CA ASP A 60 19.59 -2.88 -7.01
C ASP A 60 18.64 -1.87 -7.68
N ALA A 61 19.19 -0.83 -8.28
CA ALA A 61 18.46 0.25 -8.88
C ALA A 61 17.65 -0.29 -10.05
N LEU A 62 16.37 0.09 -10.10
CA LEU A 62 15.55 -0.12 -11.29
C LEU A 62 16.28 0.47 -12.51
N ASP A 63 16.67 -0.42 -13.42
CA ASP A 63 17.29 -0.06 -14.68
C ASP A 63 16.33 0.83 -15.47
N THR A 64 16.81 1.95 -16.00
CA THR A 64 16.00 2.87 -16.82
C THR A 64 15.58 2.25 -18.15
N ALA A 65 16.18 1.12 -18.55
CA ALA A 65 15.71 0.31 -19.66
C ALA A 65 14.61 -0.71 -19.26
N ALA A 66 14.29 -0.83 -17.98
CA ALA A 66 13.33 -1.81 -17.50
C ALA A 66 11.89 -1.46 -17.91
N GLU A 67 11.19 -2.46 -18.44
CA GLU A 67 9.73 -2.43 -18.58
C GLU A 67 9.10 -2.82 -17.23
N LEU A 68 8.01 -2.14 -16.87
CA LEU A 68 7.19 -2.46 -15.72
C LEU A 68 5.87 -3.04 -16.21
N GLN A 69 5.37 -4.07 -15.54
CA GLN A 69 4.06 -4.64 -15.84
C GLN A 69 3.25 -4.77 -14.56
N PHE A 70 1.98 -4.38 -14.62
CA PHE A 70 1.06 -4.49 -13.49
C PHE A 70 -0.20 -5.21 -13.91
N SER A 71 -0.59 -6.19 -13.11
CA SER A 71 -1.85 -6.91 -13.22
C SER A 71 -2.38 -7.22 -11.82
N ARG A 72 -3.58 -7.79 -11.72
CA ARG A 72 -4.08 -8.28 -10.44
C ARG A 72 -3.25 -9.41 -9.84
N GLU A 73 -2.56 -10.17 -10.68
CA GLU A 73 -1.91 -11.43 -10.31
C GLU A 73 -0.43 -11.22 -10.02
N MET A 74 0.20 -10.28 -10.73
CA MET A 74 1.63 -10.03 -10.63
C MET A 74 2.04 -8.58 -10.93
N VAL A 75 3.19 -8.23 -10.39
CA VAL A 75 3.97 -7.04 -10.76
C VAL A 75 5.34 -7.48 -11.26
N ILE A 76 5.73 -7.02 -12.45
CA ILE A 76 7.07 -7.17 -12.99
C ILE A 76 7.75 -5.82 -12.93
N MET A 77 8.93 -5.75 -12.31
CA MET A 77 9.79 -4.57 -12.30
C MET A 77 11.24 -4.99 -12.54
N GLY A 78 11.75 -4.71 -13.73
CA GLY A 78 13.08 -5.19 -14.14
C GLY A 78 13.12 -6.72 -14.16
N SER A 79 14.09 -7.30 -13.47
CA SER A 79 14.25 -8.76 -13.38
C SER A 79 13.33 -9.43 -12.34
N ASN A 80 12.56 -8.65 -11.57
CA ASN A 80 11.86 -9.14 -10.39
C ASN A 80 10.36 -9.31 -10.67
N VAL A 81 9.83 -10.46 -10.25
CA VAL A 81 8.41 -10.80 -10.33
C VAL A 81 7.85 -10.94 -8.92
N TRP A 82 6.79 -10.19 -8.66
CA TRP A 82 6.06 -10.19 -7.40
C TRP A 82 4.67 -10.74 -7.62
N ASN A 83 4.32 -11.82 -6.93
CA ASN A 83 3.00 -12.43 -7.02
C ASN A 83 2.03 -11.77 -6.03
N GLN A 84 0.74 -11.86 -6.33
CA GLN A 84 -0.35 -11.39 -5.46
C GLN A 84 -0.17 -9.94 -4.96
N PRO A 85 0.08 -8.97 -5.86
CA PRO A 85 0.22 -7.58 -5.48
C PRO A 85 -1.07 -7.02 -4.88
N SER A 86 -0.91 -6.05 -3.99
CA SER A 86 -1.99 -5.25 -3.44
C SER A 86 -1.86 -3.79 -3.91
N TYR A 87 -3.01 -3.19 -4.24
CA TYR A 87 -3.08 -1.83 -4.77
C TYR A 87 -3.92 -0.95 -3.85
N LYS A 88 -3.35 0.13 -3.34
CA LYS A 88 -4.05 1.13 -2.54
C LYS A 88 -4.12 2.45 -3.28
N VAL A 89 -5.32 2.85 -3.67
CA VAL A 89 -5.56 4.11 -4.39
C VAL A 89 -6.01 5.19 -3.42
N LYS A 90 -5.40 6.38 -3.52
CA LYS A 90 -5.86 7.61 -2.86
C LYS A 90 -6.01 8.74 -3.87
N LYS A 91 -7.00 9.60 -3.67
CA LYS A 91 -7.18 10.84 -4.44
C LYS A 91 -6.61 12.00 -3.65
N VAL A 92 -5.73 12.77 -4.26
CA VAL A 92 -5.00 13.87 -3.62
C VAL A 92 -4.87 15.05 -4.58
N ASN A 93 -4.65 16.26 -4.05
CA ASN A 93 -4.18 17.35 -4.89
C ASN A 93 -2.71 17.08 -5.25
N SER A 94 -2.36 17.16 -6.54
CA SER A 94 -1.02 16.85 -7.05
C SER A 94 0.07 17.75 -6.46
N ARG A 95 -0.20 19.05 -6.31
CA ARG A 95 0.76 20.02 -5.77
C ARG A 95 1.05 19.71 -4.30
N ASP A 96 0.01 19.52 -3.49
CA ASP A 96 0.16 19.20 -2.07
C ASP A 96 0.86 17.86 -1.87
N TYR A 97 0.60 16.89 -2.74
CA TYR A 97 1.25 15.58 -2.70
C TYR A 97 2.74 15.66 -3.06
N LEU A 98 3.12 16.49 -4.03
CA LEU A 98 4.52 16.63 -4.45
C LEU A 98 5.36 17.50 -3.52
N GLN A 99 4.77 18.53 -2.90
CA GLN A 99 5.45 19.49 -2.04
C GLN A 99 6.35 18.87 -0.95
N PRO A 100 5.92 17.87 -0.16
CA PRO A 100 6.76 17.29 0.89
C PRO A 100 7.86 16.36 0.37
N ARG A 101 7.86 15.99 -0.92
CA ARG A 101 8.83 15.03 -1.46
C ARG A 101 10.18 15.64 -1.84
N TYR A 102 10.35 16.96 -1.69
CA TYR A 102 11.61 17.69 -1.99
C TYR A 102 12.26 17.38 -3.34
N ILE A 103 11.46 16.88 -4.28
CA ILE A 103 11.91 16.63 -5.64
C ILE A 103 12.15 18.01 -6.26
N VAL A 104 13.31 18.20 -6.91
CA VAL A 104 13.46 19.31 -7.84
C VAL A 104 12.52 19.01 -8.99
N LEU A 105 11.25 19.43 -8.82
CA LEU A 105 10.20 19.20 -9.79
C LEU A 105 10.62 19.93 -11.06
N ASP A 106 10.63 19.21 -12.18
CA ASP A 106 10.68 19.88 -13.47
C ASP A 106 9.51 20.88 -13.56
N GLY A 107 9.62 21.85 -14.49
CA GLY A 107 8.55 22.85 -14.66
C GLY A 107 7.18 22.23 -14.95
N TYR A 108 7.16 21.02 -15.51
CA TYR A 108 5.94 20.28 -15.81
C TYR A 108 5.23 19.78 -14.55
N LEU A 109 5.89 19.02 -13.68
CA LEU A 109 5.36 18.51 -12.41
C LEU A 109 4.97 19.65 -11.46
N ALA A 110 5.75 20.73 -11.43
CA ALA A 110 5.44 21.92 -10.61
C ALA A 110 4.15 22.64 -11.08
N SER A 111 3.79 22.49 -12.35
CA SER A 111 2.59 23.12 -12.94
C SER A 111 1.29 22.35 -12.66
N ILE A 112 1.38 21.05 -12.32
CA ILE A 112 0.20 20.21 -12.09
C ILE A 112 -0.46 20.59 -10.77
N ASN A 113 -1.68 21.11 -10.84
CA ASN A 113 -2.50 21.46 -9.69
C ASN A 113 -3.94 20.96 -9.88
N GLN A 114 -4.11 19.64 -9.81
CA GLN A 114 -5.39 18.99 -9.98
C GLN A 114 -5.54 17.80 -9.02
N ALA A 115 -6.76 17.29 -8.89
CA ALA A 115 -6.98 16.03 -8.18
C ALA A 115 -6.42 14.88 -9.03
N VAL A 116 -5.50 14.11 -8.46
CA VAL A 116 -4.86 12.95 -9.10
C VAL A 116 -5.03 11.70 -8.25
N GLU A 117 -4.97 10.55 -8.90
CA GLU A 117 -4.92 9.26 -8.23
C GLU A 117 -3.47 8.86 -7.98
N VAL A 118 -3.17 8.50 -6.74
CA VAL A 118 -1.90 7.90 -6.35
C VAL A 118 -2.17 6.47 -5.95
N VAL A 119 -1.48 5.55 -6.62
CA VAL A 119 -1.55 4.11 -6.37
C VAL A 119 -0.29 3.68 -5.64
N THR A 120 -0.45 3.20 -4.41
CA THR A 120 0.61 2.46 -3.71
C THR A 120 0.53 1.00 -4.11
N VAL A 121 1.68 0.42 -4.46
CA VAL A 121 1.80 -0.99 -4.83
C VAL A 121 2.65 -1.69 -3.78
N SER A 122 2.20 -2.83 -3.30
CA SER A 122 2.94 -3.72 -2.42
C SER A 122 2.71 -5.18 -2.79
N ALA A 123 3.61 -6.07 -2.40
CA ALA A 123 3.42 -7.52 -2.48
C ALA A 123 3.93 -8.17 -1.19
N ASP A 124 3.09 -8.96 -0.52
CA ASP A 124 3.29 -9.39 0.86
C ASP A 124 3.64 -8.19 1.78
N ALA A 125 4.79 -8.25 2.47
CA ALA A 125 5.32 -7.18 3.31
C ALA A 125 6.17 -6.14 2.56
N ASN A 126 6.35 -6.29 1.25
CA ASN A 126 7.27 -5.46 0.46
C ASN A 126 6.56 -4.27 -0.17
N TYR A 127 7.03 -3.07 0.14
CA TYR A 127 6.63 -1.85 -0.56
C TYR A 127 7.34 -1.78 -1.91
N LEU A 128 6.56 -1.72 -3.00
CA LEU A 128 7.08 -1.73 -4.36
C LEU A 128 7.18 -0.31 -4.95
N GLY A 129 6.34 0.61 -4.49
CA GLY A 129 6.39 2.01 -4.90
C GLY A 129 5.05 2.73 -4.83
N GLU A 130 5.09 4.02 -5.15
CA GLU A 130 3.90 4.85 -5.38
C GLU A 130 3.89 5.35 -6.82
N PHE A 131 2.70 5.41 -7.42
CA PHE A 131 2.48 5.73 -8.83
C PHE A 131 1.37 6.78 -8.93
N MET A 132 1.73 8.01 -9.25
CA MET A 132 0.81 9.12 -9.42
C MET A 132 0.35 9.19 -10.88
N LYS A 133 -0.92 8.91 -11.13
CA LYS A 133 -1.54 8.99 -12.46
C LYS A 133 -1.73 10.45 -12.86
N ILE A 134 -1.04 10.87 -13.91
CA ILE A 134 -1.25 12.19 -14.53
C ILE A 134 -2.45 12.11 -15.48
N ASP A 135 -2.45 11.07 -16.31
CA ASP A 135 -3.49 10.72 -17.26
C ASP A 135 -3.51 9.18 -17.47
N GLU A 136 -4.24 8.69 -18.47
CA GLU A 136 -4.37 7.25 -18.73
C GLU A 136 -3.10 6.59 -19.27
N ALA A 137 -2.20 7.35 -19.89
CA ALA A 137 -0.97 6.86 -20.51
C ALA A 137 0.30 7.31 -19.77
N THR A 138 0.21 8.24 -18.82
CA THR A 138 1.35 8.85 -18.14
C THR A 138 1.25 8.73 -16.63
N VAL A 139 2.30 8.18 -16.02
CA VAL A 139 2.44 8.02 -14.58
C VAL A 139 3.78 8.58 -14.11
N VAL A 140 3.78 9.22 -12.95
CA VAL A 140 5.01 9.56 -12.22
C VAL A 140 5.19 8.54 -11.10
N SER A 141 6.27 7.76 -11.13
CA SER A 141 6.54 6.73 -10.13
C SER A 141 7.61 7.18 -9.14
N PHE A 142 7.41 6.83 -7.87
CA PHE A 142 8.34 7.01 -6.76
C PHE A 142 8.77 5.62 -6.27
N VAL A 143 9.86 5.11 -6.85
CA VAL A 143 10.34 3.73 -6.67
C VAL A 143 11.83 3.80 -6.34
N GLN A 144 12.26 3.11 -5.28
CA GLN A 144 13.69 2.96 -4.92
C GLN A 144 14.50 4.28 -4.97
N ASN A 145 13.99 5.34 -4.33
CA ASN A 145 14.61 6.67 -4.28
C ASN A 145 14.74 7.40 -5.64
N LYS A 146 14.08 6.88 -6.68
CA LYS A 146 13.98 7.51 -8.00
C LYS A 146 12.58 8.03 -8.25
N VAL A 147 12.52 9.09 -9.03
CA VAL A 147 11.30 9.65 -9.60
C VAL A 147 11.36 9.45 -11.10
N LEU A 148 10.46 8.65 -11.66
CA LEU A 148 10.47 8.31 -13.08
C LEU A 148 9.17 8.75 -13.74
N ARG A 149 9.25 9.26 -14.97
CA ARG A 149 8.09 9.36 -15.87
C ARG A 149 7.95 8.06 -16.62
N LEU A 150 6.83 7.39 -16.41
CA LEU A 150 6.45 6.17 -17.12
C LEU A 150 5.40 6.50 -18.17
N HIS A 151 5.48 5.81 -19.30
CA HIS A 151 4.47 5.84 -20.34
C HIS A 151 3.93 4.44 -20.63
N LYS A 152 2.62 4.35 -20.82
CA LYS A 152 1.94 3.09 -21.10
C LYS A 152 2.26 2.61 -22.51
N THR A 153 2.73 1.38 -22.64
CA THR A 153 3.06 0.73 -23.92
C THR A 153 2.03 -0.31 -24.32
N ALA A 154 1.28 -0.88 -23.37
CA ALA A 154 0.17 -1.79 -23.64
C ALA A 154 -0.89 -1.73 -22.53
N ASP A 155 -2.15 -2.01 -22.89
CA ASP A 155 -3.28 -2.00 -21.96
C ASP A 155 -3.40 -3.21 -21.05
N ARG A 156 -2.67 -4.28 -21.34
CA ARG A 156 -2.63 -5.51 -20.54
C ARG A 156 -1.20 -5.93 -20.29
N ALA A 157 -0.94 -6.43 -19.09
CA ALA A 157 0.30 -7.13 -18.82
C ALA A 157 0.39 -8.43 -19.64
N ASP A 158 1.60 -8.93 -19.82
CA ASP A 158 1.80 -10.24 -20.43
C ASP A 158 1.30 -11.35 -19.47
N ASP A 159 1.09 -12.54 -20.01
CA ASP A 159 0.68 -13.71 -19.22
C ASP A 159 1.77 -14.02 -18.15
N PRO A 160 1.40 -14.30 -16.88
CA PRO A 160 2.35 -14.74 -15.86
C PRO A 160 3.26 -15.89 -16.30
N ALA A 161 2.80 -16.78 -17.18
CA ALA A 161 3.61 -17.85 -17.76
C ALA A 161 4.77 -17.35 -18.63
N ALA A 162 4.66 -16.15 -19.21
CA ALA A 162 5.73 -15.52 -20.00
C ALA A 162 6.87 -14.99 -19.13
N ALA A 163 6.67 -14.86 -17.80
CA ALA A 163 7.70 -14.46 -16.85
C ALA A 163 8.67 -15.61 -16.47
N ALA A 164 8.53 -16.79 -17.08
CA ALA A 164 9.37 -17.96 -16.84
C ALA A 164 10.82 -17.70 -17.26
N GLY A 165 11.64 -17.24 -16.31
CA GLY A 165 13.03 -16.82 -16.52
C GLY A 165 13.44 -15.62 -15.69
N LEU A 166 12.48 -14.92 -15.08
CA LEU A 166 12.71 -13.81 -14.16
C LEU A 166 12.79 -14.30 -12.71
N ASN A 167 13.45 -13.50 -11.87
CA ASN A 167 13.62 -13.82 -10.46
C ASN A 167 12.29 -13.62 -9.74
N THR A 168 11.68 -14.72 -9.30
CA THR A 168 10.48 -14.65 -8.45
C THR A 168 10.91 -14.25 -7.05
N VAL A 169 10.42 -13.10 -6.58
CA VAL A 169 10.67 -12.63 -5.22
C VAL A 169 9.51 -13.10 -4.35
N ASN A 170 9.75 -14.15 -3.57
CA ASN A 170 8.80 -14.59 -2.55
C ASN A 170 9.02 -13.73 -1.31
N GLY A 171 7.97 -13.04 -0.84
CA GLY A 171 8.04 -12.34 0.43
C GLY A 171 8.39 -13.32 1.55
N ASN A 172 9.26 -12.89 2.47
CA ASN A 172 9.59 -13.67 3.65
C ASN A 172 8.28 -13.93 4.43
N GLN A 173 7.79 -15.17 4.44
CA GLN A 173 6.65 -15.58 5.26
C GLN A 173 7.08 -15.66 6.73
N ASP A 174 7.36 -14.50 7.33
CA ASP A 174 7.31 -14.40 8.78
C ASP A 174 5.84 -14.41 9.18
N ASN A 175 5.35 -15.59 9.57
CA ASN A 175 4.01 -15.87 10.05
C ASN A 175 3.74 -15.22 11.43
N ASN A 176 4.01 -13.93 11.58
CA ASN A 176 3.64 -13.18 12.77
C ASN A 176 2.21 -12.66 12.57
N SER A 177 1.23 -13.50 12.91
CA SER A 177 -0.21 -13.19 12.91
C SER A 177 -0.62 -12.24 14.04
N GLY A 178 0.21 -11.24 14.34
CA GLY A 178 -0.13 -10.16 15.25
C GLY A 178 -0.51 -8.94 14.43
N THR A 179 -1.77 -8.52 14.48
CA THR A 179 -2.15 -7.15 14.10
C THR A 179 -1.39 -6.19 15.00
N SER A 180 -0.27 -5.67 14.50
CA SER A 180 0.48 -4.60 15.13
C SER A 180 -0.07 -3.27 14.60
N GLY A 181 -0.31 -2.33 15.51
CA GLY A 181 -0.74 -0.98 15.20
C GLY A 181 0.07 -0.02 16.04
N VAL A 182 0.62 1.01 15.42
CA VAL A 182 1.25 2.12 16.15
C VAL A 182 0.19 3.19 16.34
N PHE A 183 -0.15 3.48 17.59
CA PHE A 183 -1.02 4.59 17.94
C PHE A 183 -0.16 5.85 18.10
N LEU A 184 -0.29 6.77 17.15
CA LEU A 184 0.43 8.05 17.17
C LEU A 184 -0.51 9.14 17.65
N GLY A 185 -0.34 9.59 18.88
CA GLY A 185 -0.99 10.79 19.40
C GLY A 185 -0.20 12.04 19.01
N LEU A 186 -0.86 13.01 18.38
CA LEU A 186 -0.26 14.32 18.09
C LEU A 186 -0.37 15.22 19.32
N ARG A 187 0.77 15.71 19.80
CA ARG A 187 0.86 16.68 20.90
C ARG A 187 0.74 18.09 20.33
N ILE A 188 -0.36 18.77 20.62
CA ILE A 188 -0.60 20.16 20.19
C ILE A 188 -0.39 21.08 21.39
N PRO A 189 0.50 22.09 21.32
CA PRO A 189 0.62 23.08 22.38
C PRO A 189 -0.65 23.94 22.46
N ALA A 190 -1.17 24.11 23.67
CA ALA A 190 -2.20 25.08 24.03
C ALA A 190 -1.61 26.02 25.10
N ASP A 191 -2.14 27.25 25.21
CA ASP A 191 -1.49 28.40 25.88
C ASP A 191 -0.82 28.12 27.24
N TYR A 192 -1.30 27.15 28.02
CA TYR A 192 -0.68 26.73 29.29
C TYR A 192 -0.49 25.21 29.46
N ASP A 193 -0.74 24.38 28.44
CA ASP A 193 -0.59 22.91 28.50
C ASP A 193 -0.54 22.24 27.11
N TYR A 194 -0.74 20.94 27.03
CA TYR A 194 -0.78 20.18 25.79
C TYR A 194 -2.07 19.38 25.67
N ILE A 195 -2.67 19.41 24.48
CA ILE A 195 -3.83 18.60 24.15
C ILE A 195 -3.37 17.46 23.25
N TYR A 196 -3.75 16.24 23.62
CA TYR A 196 -3.56 15.06 22.81
C TYR A 196 -4.79 14.84 21.95
N LYS A 197 -4.61 14.76 20.63
CA LYS A 197 -5.65 14.35 19.69
C LYS A 197 -5.25 13.04 19.03
N THR A 198 -6.26 12.21 18.80
CA THR A 198 -6.16 10.85 18.27
C THR A 198 -7.16 10.69 17.16
#